data_AF-A0A520AJM2-F1
#
_entry.id   AF-A0A520AJM2-F1
#
_cell.length_a   1.000
_cell.length_b   1.000
_cell.length_c   1.000
_cell.angle_alpha   90.00
_cell.angle_beta   90.00
_cell.angle_gamma   90.00
#
_symmetry.space_group_name_H-M   'P 1'
#
loop_
_entity.id
_entity.type
_entity.pdbx_description
1 polymer ?
#
loop_
_entity_poly.entity_id
_entity_poly.type
_entity_poly.pdbx_seq_one_letter_code
_entity_poly.pdbx_strand_id
1 'polypeptide(L)' 'LKKLNDELKKIENQISELEGSVKSIESELADENVYSKADKLAEANKRYLTAKQDLDTQQTKWETLAAEIMELEG' A
#
# COMPACT_ATOMS: atom_id res chain seq x y z
N LEU A 1 24.60 -0.47 3.37
CA LEU A 1 24.17 -0.99 2.04
C LEU A 1 23.41 -2.30 2.12
N LYS A 2 24.00 -3.48 2.39
CA LYS A 2 23.25 -4.77 2.36
C LYS A 2 21.94 -4.77 3.17
N LYS A 3 21.97 -4.31 4.43
CA LYS A 3 20.77 -4.22 5.27
C LYS A 3 19.71 -3.25 4.73
N LEU A 4 20.13 -2.10 4.19
CA LEU A 4 19.24 -1.11 3.59
C LEU A 4 18.59 -1.66 2.31
N ASN A 5 19.35 -2.39 1.48
CA ASN A 5 18.82 -3.05 0.29
C ASN A 5 17.84 -4.18 0.63
N ASP A 6 18.10 -4.94 1.70
CA ASP A 6 17.17 -5.97 2.18
C ASP A 6 15.87 -5.34 2.73
N GLU A 7 15.97 -4.19 3.39
CA GLU A 7 14.82 -3.42 3.87
C GLU A 7 14.04 -2.79 2.71
N LEU A 8 14.71 -2.26 1.69
CA LEU A 8 14.10 -1.74 0.47
C LEU A 8 13.24 -2.81 -0.22
N LYS A 9 13.79 -4.01 -0.41
CA LYS A 9 13.04 -5.17 -0.96
C LYS A 9 11.83 -5.55 -0.13
N LYS A 10 11.94 -5.45 1.20
CA LYS A 10 10.81 -5.73 2.09
C LYS A 10 9.70 -4.69 1.88
N ILE A 11 10.06 -3.41 1.79
CA ILE A 11 9.12 -2.33 1.53
C ILE A 11 8.48 -2.51 0.14
N GLU A 12 9.24 -2.89 -0.89
CA GLU A 12 8.71 -3.18 -2.22
C GLU A 12 7.66 -4.31 -2.22
N ASN A 13 7.93 -5.41 -1.50
CA ASN A 13 6.96 -6.49 -1.34
C ASN A 13 5.68 -6.00 -0.63
N GLN A 14 5.83 -5.20 0.44
CA GLN A 14 4.70 -4.64 1.17
C GLN A 14 3.87 -3.68 0.31
N ILE A 15 4.52 -2.86 -0.52
CA ILE A 15 3.86 -1.99 -1.51
C ILE A 15 3.06 -2.86 -2.49
N SER A 16 3.66 -3.90 -3.06
CA SER A 16 2.96 -4.79 -4.00
C SER A 16 1.75 -5.48 -3.38
N GLU A 17 1.85 -5.92 -2.12
CA GLU A 17 0.72 -6.52 -1.39
C GLU A 17 -0.40 -5.51 -1.11
N LEU A 18 -0.04 -4.28 -0.74
CA LEU A 18 -0.98 -3.18 -0.51
C LEU A 18 -1.67 -2.74 -1.80
N GLU A 19 -0.95 -2.64 -2.91
CA GLU A 19 -1.53 -2.35 -4.23
C GLU A 19 -2.53 -3.43 -4.66
N GLY A 20 -2.21 -4.71 -4.41
CA GLY A 20 -3.13 -5.82 -4.64
C GLY A 20 -4.38 -5.71 -3.76
N SER A 21 -4.20 -5.36 -2.50
CA SER A 21 -5.29 -5.17 -1.54
C SER A 21 -6.20 -4.01 -1.95
N VAL A 22 -5.63 -2.87 -2.33
CA VAL A 22 -6.36 -1.70 -2.84
C VAL A 22 -7.21 -2.08 -4.05
N LYS A 23 -6.62 -2.74 -5.06
CA LYS A 23 -7.35 -3.21 -6.25
C LYS A 23 -8.47 -4.19 -5.92
N SER A 24 -8.22 -5.11 -4.99
CA SER A 24 -9.25 -6.06 -4.54
C SER A 24 -10.42 -5.35 -3.86
N ILE A 25 -10.14 -4.34 -3.04
CA ILE A 25 -11.17 -3.56 -2.35
C ILE A 25 -11.91 -2.66 -3.34
N GLU A 26 -11.24 -2.08 -4.33
CA GLU A 26 -11.88 -1.32 -5.42
C GLU A 26 -12.86 -2.20 -6.20
N SER A 27 -12.49 -3.45 -6.50
CA SER A 27 -13.38 -4.42 -7.13
C SER A 27 -14.57 -4.78 -6.21
N GLU A 28 -14.35 -4.89 -4.91
CA GLU A 28 -15.41 -5.14 -3.92
C GLU A 28 -16.37 -3.95 -3.82
N LEU A 29 -15.85 -2.72 -3.82
CA LEU A 29 -16.64 -1.49 -3.81
C LEU A 29 -17.50 -1.33 -5.09
N ALA A 30 -17.05 -1.90 -6.20
CA ALA A 30 -17.80 -1.93 -7.46
C ALA A 30 -18.86 -3.06 -7.52
N ASP A 31 -18.88 -4.00 -6.56
CA ASP A 31 -19.87 -5.07 -6.49
C ASP A 31 -21.21 -4.53 -5.98
N GLU A 32 -22.29 -4.76 -6.74
CA GLU A 32 -23.66 -4.39 -6.38
C GLU A 32 -24.08 -4.93 -5.02
N ASN A 33 -23.62 -6.13 -4.65
CA ASN A 33 -23.92 -6.73 -3.35
C ASN A 33 -23.26 -6.01 -2.17
N VAL A 34 -22.33 -5.10 -2.44
CA VAL A 34 -21.59 -4.29 -1.47
C VAL A 34 -22.10 -2.85 -1.52
N TYR A 35 -22.10 -2.19 -2.69
CA TYR A 35 -22.53 -0.78 -2.75
C TYR A 35 -24.02 -0.57 -2.48
N SER A 36 -24.86 -1.58 -2.68
CA SER A 36 -26.29 -1.52 -2.31
C SER A 36 -26.53 -1.68 -0.80
N LYS A 37 -25.50 -2.06 -0.01
CA LYS A 37 -25.60 -2.32 1.43
C LYS A 37 -24.74 -1.33 2.19
N ALA A 38 -25.37 -0.34 2.82
CA ALA A 38 -24.70 0.76 3.51
C ALA A 38 -23.60 0.31 4.49
N ASP A 39 -23.85 -0.72 5.29
CA ASP A 39 -22.86 -1.24 6.26
C ASP A 39 -21.63 -1.85 5.57
N LYS A 40 -21.85 -2.64 4.52
CA LYS A 40 -20.75 -3.26 3.75
C LYS A 40 -19.96 -2.22 2.98
N LEU A 41 -20.63 -1.25 2.40
CA LEU A 41 -20.01 -0.13 1.71
C LEU A 41 -19.15 0.71 2.66
N ALA A 42 -19.63 0.98 3.88
CA ALA A 42 -18.86 1.71 4.88
C ALA A 42 -17.61 0.94 5.32
N GLU A 43 -17.73 -0.37 5.53
CA GLU A 43 -16.61 -1.24 5.89
C GLU A 43 -15.56 -1.33 4.78
N ALA A 44 -16.00 -1.56 3.53
CA ALA A 44 -15.12 -1.62 2.37
C ALA A 44 -14.40 -0.26 2.13
N ASN A 45 -15.12 0.86 2.27
CA ASN A 45 -14.50 2.19 2.18
C ASN A 45 -13.47 2.43 3.28
N LYS A 46 -13.75 2.01 4.52
CA LYS A 46 -12.79 2.13 5.62
C LYS A 46 -11.52 1.33 5.32
N ARG A 47 -11.65 0.09 4.87
CA ARG A 47 -10.51 -0.75 4.45
C ARG A 47 -9.73 -0.12 3.30
N TYR A 48 -10.43 0.43 2.30
CA TYR A 48 -9.81 1.12 1.18
C TYR A 48 -8.97 2.31 1.65
N LEU A 49 -9.54 3.19 2.48
CA LEU A 49 -8.83 4.36 3.00
C LEU A 49 -7.61 3.98 3.83
N THR A 50 -7.72 2.98 4.71
CA THR A 50 -6.58 2.46 5.46
C THR A 50 -5.50 1.91 4.53
N ALA A 51 -5.87 1.06 3.56
CA ALA A 51 -4.91 0.46 2.63
C ALA A 51 -4.21 1.53 1.76
N LYS A 52 -4.92 2.58 1.33
CA LYS A 52 -4.33 3.72 0.61
C LYS A 52 -3.37 4.52 1.47
N GLN A 53 -3.72 4.78 2.74
CA GLN A 53 -2.84 5.49 3.68
C GLN A 53 -1.59 4.67 4.01
N ASP A 54 -1.74 3.36 4.19
CA ASP A 54 -0.61 2.46 4.41
C ASP A 54 0.30 2.40 3.18
N LEU A 55 -0.28 2.33 1.97
CA LEU A 55 0.46 2.34 0.72
C LEU A 55 1.29 3.62 0.57
N ASP A 56 0.68 4.78 0.77
CA ASP A 56 1.35 6.09 0.72
C ASP A 56 2.50 6.18 1.74
N THR A 57 2.27 5.65 2.94
CA THR A 57 3.30 5.57 3.99
C THR A 57 4.48 4.69 3.56
N GLN A 58 4.23 3.53 2.94
CA GLN A 58 5.30 2.65 2.48
C GLN A 58 6.04 3.22 1.26
N GLN A 59 5.33 3.88 0.35
CA GLN A 59 5.94 4.57 -0.80
C GLN A 59 6.87 5.69 -0.32
N THR A 60 6.43 6.53 0.62
CA THR A 60 7.28 7.58 1.22
C THR A 60 8.52 7.00 1.90
N LYS A 61 8.38 5.88 2.63
CA LYS A 61 9.50 5.17 3.26
C LYS A 61 10.47 4.62 2.22
N TRP A 62 9.95 4.05 1.13
CA TRP A 62 10.76 3.55 0.03
C TRP A 62 11.58 4.69 -0.58
N GLU A 63 10.95 5.83 -0.89
CA GLU A 63 11.63 6.99 -1.46
C GLU A 63 12.73 7.52 -0.55
N THR A 64 12.45 7.62 0.76
CA THR A 64 13.43 8.05 1.76
C THR A 64 14.62 7.09 1.82
N LEU A 65 14.37 5.79 1.88
CA LEU A 65 15.40 4.76 1.96
C LEU A 65 16.22 4.68 0.67
N ALA A 66 15.57 4.80 -0.49
CA ALA A 66 16.24 4.83 -1.79
C ALA A 66 17.16 6.06 -1.91
N ALA A 67 16.72 7.22 -1.43
CA ALA A 67 17.54 8.43 -1.39
C ALA A 67 18.77 8.26 -0.49
N GLU A 68 18.60 7.69 0.71
CA GLU A 68 19.70 7.38 1.64
C GLU A 68 20.71 6.41 1.02
N ILE A 69 20.24 5.35 0.33
CA ILE A 69 21.12 4.40 -0.36
C ILE A 69 21.93 5.12 -1.46
N MET A 70 21.28 5.95 -2.28
CA MET A 70 21.97 6.69 -3.35
C MET A 70 23.03 7.64 -2.80
N GLU A 71 22.75 8.34 -1.69
CA GLU A 71 23.72 9.22 -1.04
C GLU A 71 24.93 8.45 -0.48
N LEU A 72 24.71 7.24 0.05
CA LEU A 72 25.79 6.39 0.57
C LEU A 72 26.61 5.67 -0.52
N GLU A 73 26.07 5.53 -1.72
CA GLU A 73 26.73 4.91 -2.88
C GLU A 73 27.48 5.92 -3.77
N GLY A 74 27.15 7.22 -3.66
CA GLY A 74 27.83 8.33 -4.35
C GLY A 74 29.13 8.77 -3.70
#